data_AF-A0A974UQG2-F1
#
_entry.id   AF-A0A974UQG2-F1
#
_cell.length_a   1.000
_cell.length_b   1.000
_cell.length_c   1.000
_cell.angle_alpha   90.00
_cell.angle_beta   90.00
_cell.angle_gamma   90.00
#
_symmetry.space_group_name_H-M   'P 1'
#
loop_
_entity.id
_entity.type
_entity.pdbx_description
1 polymer ?
#
loop_
_entity_poly.entity_id
_entity_poly.type
_entity_poly.pdbx_seq_one_letter_code
_entity_poly.pdbx_strand_id
1 'polypeptide(L)'
;MAWFRHRTADDDATGQIARVIDEADNSGTGDDHPASNGGVDVVAAPGDLERALADREALIQLCLYALDRARSGGVVQRLEHGLAGIGVTALRPDGQRFDPALHEAGAAVATDDPALDGVVCETEVTGFADHDRLLRAPVVTVYAKRVL
;
A
#
# COMPACT_ATOMS: atom_id res chain seq x y z
N MET A 1 -0.22 17.54 -39.73
CA MET A 1 0.84 18.38 -39.14
C MET A 1 2.05 17.50 -38.92
N ALA A 2 3.09 17.71 -39.73
CA ALA A 2 4.31 16.92 -39.75
C ALA A 2 5.24 17.34 -38.63
N TRP A 3 5.80 16.38 -37.87
CA TRP A 3 7.03 16.55 -37.08
C TRP A 3 7.81 15.24 -37.07
N PHE A 4 8.43 14.90 -38.20
CA PHE A 4 9.61 14.03 -38.21
C PHE A 4 10.80 14.92 -38.61
N ARG A 5 11.73 15.13 -37.68
CA ARG A 5 13.04 15.73 -38.00
C ARG A 5 14.03 14.60 -38.24
N HIS A 6 14.62 14.66 -39.42
CA HIS A 6 15.72 13.83 -39.90
C HIS A 6 16.90 13.95 -38.95
N ARG A 7 17.41 12.82 -38.44
CA ARG A 7 18.68 12.77 -37.71
C ARG A 7 19.77 12.51 -38.75
N THR A 8 20.60 13.51 -39.04
CA THR A 8 21.83 13.30 -39.82
C THR A 8 22.92 12.79 -38.90
N ALA A 9 23.67 11.82 -39.43
CA ALA A 9 24.85 11.24 -38.80
C ALA A 9 26.00 12.24 -38.84
N ASP A 10 26.20 12.96 -37.75
CA ASP A 10 27.50 13.48 -37.29
C ASP A 10 27.23 14.19 -35.96
N ASP A 11 27.47 13.50 -34.85
CA ASP A 11 27.76 14.16 -33.58
C ASP A 11 28.53 13.16 -32.73
N ASP A 12 29.85 13.32 -32.76
CA ASP A 12 30.85 12.61 -32.00
C ASP A 12 30.71 12.95 -30.51
N ALA A 13 29.67 12.40 -29.88
CA ALA A 13 29.33 12.61 -28.48
C ALA A 13 30.33 11.95 -27.52
N THR A 14 31.32 11.21 -28.01
CA THR A 14 32.25 10.45 -27.15
C THR A 14 33.43 11.31 -26.70
N GLY A 15 33.83 12.32 -27.50
CA GLY A 15 34.94 13.22 -27.16
C GLY A 15 34.61 14.30 -26.13
N GLN A 16 33.34 14.67 -25.96
CA GLN A 16 32.92 15.70 -25.00
C GLN A 16 32.83 15.20 -23.55
N ILE A 17 32.57 13.91 -23.35
CA ILE A 17 32.40 13.32 -22.01
C ILE A 17 33.75 13.23 -21.28
N ALA A 18 34.85 12.98 -22.01
CA ALA A 18 36.18 12.84 -21.42
C ALA A 18 36.75 14.16 -20.85
N ARG A 19 36.38 15.32 -21.40
CA ARG A 19 36.89 16.62 -20.92
C ARG A 19 36.18 17.11 -19.64
N VAL A 20 34.93 16.73 -19.45
CA VAL A 20 34.14 17.12 -18.25
C VAL A 20 34.64 16.39 -17.00
N ILE A 21 35.22 15.20 -17.16
CA ILE A 21 35.69 14.37 -16.04
C ILE A 21 37.04 14.87 -15.50
N ASP A 22 37.90 15.43 -16.35
CA ASP A 22 39.26 15.88 -15.97
C ASP A 22 39.28 17.28 -15.31
N GLU A 23 38.22 18.08 -15.49
CA GLU A 23 38.11 19.44 -14.91
C GLU A 23 37.47 19.44 -13.51
N ALA A 24 36.86 18.33 -13.10
CA ALA A 24 36.21 18.19 -11.79
C ALA A 24 37.20 17.93 -10.63
N ASP A 25 38.40 17.42 -10.92
CA ASP A 25 39.37 17.03 -9.88
C ASP A 25 40.29 18.16 -9.39
N ASN A 26 40.18 19.38 -9.94
CA ASN A 26 41.07 20.50 -9.57
C ASN A 26 40.38 21.81 -9.17
N SER A 27 39.13 21.78 -8.73
CA SER A 27 38.51 22.93 -8.04
C SER A 27 37.86 22.49 -6.73
N GLY A 28 38.71 22.30 -5.72
CA GLY A 28 38.28 22.22 -4.32
C GLY A 28 37.52 23.47 -3.94
N THR A 29 36.18 23.36 -3.88
CA THR A 29 35.35 24.35 -3.20
C THR A 29 35.40 23.99 -1.73
N GLY A 30 36.14 24.78 -0.94
CA GLY A 30 36.27 24.57 0.50
C GLY A 30 34.91 24.55 1.18
N ASP A 31 34.70 23.51 1.99
CA ASP A 31 33.68 23.45 3.01
C ASP A 31 33.80 24.65 3.95
N ASP A 32 32.85 25.59 3.86
CA ASP A 32 32.60 26.60 4.89
C ASP A 32 31.11 27.00 4.92
N HIS A 33 30.22 26.04 4.63
CA HIS A 33 28.87 26.11 5.19
C HIS A 33 28.86 25.22 6.41
N PRO A 34 28.58 25.76 7.62
CA PRO A 34 28.42 24.89 8.78
C PRO A 34 27.35 23.88 8.42
N ALA A 35 27.73 22.60 8.38
CA ALA A 35 26.80 21.49 8.32
C ALA A 35 25.69 21.82 9.31
N SER A 36 24.47 21.96 8.82
CA SER A 36 23.31 22.38 9.61
C SER A 36 23.34 21.64 10.94
N ASN A 37 23.62 22.38 12.02
CA ASN A 37 24.01 21.82 13.30
C ASN A 37 23.02 20.74 13.73
N GLY A 38 23.54 19.54 13.96
CA GLY A 38 22.82 18.39 14.50
C GLY A 38 22.26 18.67 15.90
N GLY A 39 21.12 19.34 15.94
CA GLY A 39 20.50 19.81 17.18
C GLY A 39 19.01 20.11 17.06
N VAL A 40 18.27 19.33 16.25
CA VAL A 40 16.83 19.18 16.51
C VAL A 40 16.65 17.95 17.38
N ASP A 41 16.90 18.11 18.67
CA ASP A 41 16.31 17.19 19.63
C ASP A 41 14.81 17.50 19.61
N VAL A 42 14.08 16.83 18.71
CA VAL A 42 12.62 16.95 18.63
C VAL A 42 12.08 16.23 19.84
N VAL A 43 12.12 16.90 20.99
CA VAL A 43 11.33 16.49 22.14
C VAL A 43 9.90 16.66 21.69
N ALA A 44 9.25 15.54 21.34
CA ALA A 44 7.86 15.52 20.90
C ALA A 44 7.03 16.33 21.90
N ALA A 45 6.32 17.34 21.38
CA ALA A 45 5.44 18.13 22.22
C ALA A 45 4.35 17.22 22.78
N PRO A 46 3.82 17.52 23.98
CA PRO A 46 2.63 16.85 24.48
C PRO A 46 1.51 16.91 23.43
N GLY A 47 0.98 15.76 22.99
CA GLY A 47 -0.03 15.69 21.94
C GLY A 47 0.48 15.28 20.55
N ASP A 48 1.80 15.27 20.31
CA ASP A 48 2.35 14.91 18.99
C ASP A 48 2.13 13.44 18.66
N LEU A 49 2.19 12.55 19.65
CA LEU A 49 1.90 11.13 19.46
C LEU A 49 0.43 10.92 19.09
N GLU A 50 -0.49 11.53 19.84
CA GLU A 50 -1.93 11.45 19.58
C GLU A 50 -2.27 11.99 18.20
N ARG A 51 -1.64 13.10 17.79
CA ARG A 51 -1.77 13.65 16.45
C ARG A 51 -1.24 12.68 15.39
N ALA A 52 -0.05 12.12 15.58
CA ALA A 52 0.53 11.16 14.64
C ALA A 52 -0.34 9.90 14.48
N LEU A 53 -0.94 9.40 15.56
CA LEU A 53 -1.85 8.26 15.51
C LEU A 53 -3.15 8.59 14.78
N ALA A 54 -3.73 9.77 15.02
CA ALA A 54 -4.91 10.24 14.31
C ALA A 54 -4.64 10.46 12.81
N ASP A 55 -3.50 11.07 12.47
CA ASP A 55 -3.07 11.26 11.09
C ASP A 55 -2.84 9.92 10.38
N ARG A 56 -2.22 8.95 11.08
CA ARG A 56 -2.05 7.59 10.55
C ARG A 56 -3.39 6.92 10.27
N GLU A 57 -4.35 6.99 11.19
CA GLU A 57 -5.69 6.42 10.99
C GLU A 57 -6.39 7.07 9.78
N ALA A 58 -6.34 8.40 9.68
CA ALA A 58 -6.92 9.12 8.55
C ALA A 58 -6.29 8.73 7.20
N LEU A 59 -4.96 8.58 7.15
CA LEU A 59 -4.26 8.14 5.95
C LEU A 59 -4.63 6.71 5.55
N ILE A 60 -4.73 5.80 6.52
CA ILE A 60 -5.18 4.42 6.27
C ILE A 60 -6.59 4.42 5.67
N GLN A 61 -7.53 5.16 6.27
CA GLN A 61 -8.90 5.24 5.76
C GLN A 61 -8.96 5.81 4.33
N LEU A 62 -8.14 6.82 4.03
CA LEU A 62 -8.03 7.36 2.67
C LEU A 62 -7.49 6.31 1.69
N CYS A 63 -6.49 5.53 2.09
CA CYS A 63 -5.95 4.45 1.27
C CYS A 63 -6.97 3.33 1.02
N LEU A 64 -7.74 2.91 2.04
CA LEU A 64 -8.81 1.91 1.88
C LEU A 64 -9.89 2.42 0.92
N TYR A 65 -10.31 3.68 1.08
CA TYR A 65 -11.23 4.34 0.15
C TYR A 65 -10.71 4.35 -1.30
N ALA A 66 -9.41 4.62 -1.48
CA ALA A 66 -8.77 4.64 -2.79
C ALA A 66 -8.69 3.24 -3.40
N LEU A 67 -8.40 2.22 -2.59
CA LEU A 67 -8.36 0.82 -2.99
C LEU A 67 -9.72 0.37 -3.50
N ASP A 68 -10.81 0.68 -2.79
CA ASP A 68 -12.17 0.32 -3.20
C ASP A 68 -12.60 1.00 -4.52
N ARG A 69 -12.02 2.15 -4.86
CA ARG A 69 -12.29 2.84 -6.15
C ARG A 69 -11.32 2.50 -7.26
N ALA A 70 -10.21 1.85 -6.95
CA ALA A 70 -9.20 1.54 -7.95
C ALA A 70 -9.75 0.53 -8.97
N ARG A 71 -9.68 0.88 -10.26
CA ARG A 71 -10.08 0.01 -11.37
C ARG A 71 -8.90 -0.73 -12.00
N SER A 72 -7.68 -0.36 -11.62
CA SER A 72 -6.44 -0.97 -12.11
C SER A 72 -5.90 -1.96 -11.07
N GLY A 73 -5.72 -3.22 -11.48
CA GLY A 73 -5.14 -4.26 -10.62
C GLY A 73 -3.75 -3.91 -10.11
N GLY A 74 -2.92 -3.25 -10.94
CA GLY A 74 -1.59 -2.80 -10.52
C GLY A 74 -1.61 -1.71 -9.44
N VAL A 75 -2.64 -0.85 -9.44
CA VAL A 75 -2.84 0.15 -8.38
C VAL A 75 -3.29 -0.53 -7.09
N VAL A 76 -4.26 -1.45 -7.17
CA VAL A 76 -4.71 -2.24 -6.02
C VAL A 76 -3.53 -2.98 -5.38
N GLN A 77 -2.74 -3.71 -6.17
CA GLN A 77 -1.58 -4.45 -5.68
C GLN A 77 -0.56 -3.54 -5.01
N ARG A 78 -0.26 -2.37 -5.59
CA ARG A 78 0.68 -1.41 -5.00
C ARG A 78 0.17 -0.85 -3.67
N LEU A 79 -1.12 -0.52 -3.58
CA LEU A 79 -1.73 -0.04 -2.34
C LEU A 79 -1.73 -1.12 -1.25
N GLU A 80 -2.17 -2.33 -1.57
CA GLU A 80 -2.15 -3.45 -0.62
C GLU A 80 -0.75 -3.76 -0.12
N HIS A 81 0.24 -3.81 -1.02
CA HIS A 81 1.63 -4.05 -0.63
C HIS A 81 2.19 -2.95 0.28
N GLY A 82 1.90 -1.68 -0.03
CA GLY A 82 2.31 -0.55 0.80
C GLY A 82 1.67 -0.57 2.19
N LEU A 83 0.36 -0.86 2.25
CA LEU A 83 -0.39 -1.01 3.50
C LEU A 83 0.16 -2.18 4.35
N ALA A 84 0.44 -3.32 3.73
CA ALA A 84 1.01 -4.48 4.42
C ALA A 84 2.38 -4.16 5.03
N GLY A 85 3.20 -3.35 4.35
CA GLY A 85 4.49 -2.88 4.85
C GLY A 85 4.42 -2.09 6.16
N ILE A 86 3.25 -1.51 6.50
CA ILE A 86 3.02 -0.78 7.76
C ILE A 86 2.06 -1.51 8.72
N GLY A 87 1.85 -2.81 8.49
CA GLY A 87 1.02 -3.67 9.34
C GLY A 87 -0.47 -3.67 9.02
N VAL A 88 -0.91 -2.98 7.96
CA VAL A 88 -2.32 -3.00 7.53
C VAL A 88 -2.52 -4.12 6.51
N THR A 89 -3.20 -5.20 6.90
CA THR A 89 -3.31 -6.43 6.12
C THR A 89 -4.73 -6.65 5.62
N ALA A 90 -4.84 -7.20 4.41
CA ALA A 90 -6.10 -7.62 3.83
C ALA A 90 -6.55 -8.96 4.44
N LEU A 91 -7.84 -9.05 4.79
CA LEU A 91 -8.47 -10.23 5.35
C LEU A 91 -9.34 -10.90 4.28
N ARG A 92 -9.00 -12.15 3.96
CA ARG A 92 -9.71 -13.02 3.02
C ARG A 92 -9.84 -14.41 3.64
N PRO A 93 -10.79 -14.62 4.56
CA PRO A 93 -10.87 -15.83 5.39
C PRO A 93 -11.46 -17.04 4.64
N ASP A 94 -11.24 -17.16 3.33
CA ASP A 94 -11.77 -18.24 2.51
C ASP A 94 -11.33 -19.61 3.07
N GLY A 95 -12.29 -20.53 3.24
CA GLY A 95 -12.06 -21.84 3.85
C GLY A 95 -11.91 -21.85 5.37
N GLN A 96 -11.96 -20.69 6.04
CA GLN A 96 -11.94 -20.60 7.50
C GLN A 96 -13.34 -20.71 8.10
N ARG A 97 -13.43 -20.95 9.42
CA ARG A 97 -14.71 -20.90 10.13
C ARG A 97 -15.26 -19.48 10.13
N PHE A 98 -16.54 -19.34 9.84
CA PHE A 98 -17.22 -18.07 10.01
C PHE A 98 -17.26 -17.71 11.50
N ASP A 99 -16.85 -16.48 11.83
CA ASP A 99 -16.93 -15.90 13.16
C ASP A 99 -17.63 -14.53 13.04
N PRO A 100 -18.85 -14.36 13.58
CA PRO A 100 -19.57 -13.09 13.50
C PRO A 100 -18.91 -11.94 14.28
N ALA A 101 -17.92 -12.21 15.13
CA ALA A 101 -17.11 -11.17 15.76
C ALA A 101 -16.06 -10.57 14.82
N LEU A 102 -15.69 -11.31 13.76
CA LEU A 102 -14.62 -10.94 12.83
C LEU A 102 -15.11 -10.74 11.40
N HIS A 103 -16.24 -11.35 11.02
CA HIS A 103 -16.76 -11.40 9.66
C HIS A 103 -18.20 -10.89 9.58
N GLU A 104 -18.57 -10.29 8.45
CA GLU A 104 -19.95 -9.92 8.11
C GLU A 104 -20.51 -10.93 7.10
N ALA A 105 -21.63 -11.58 7.39
CA ALA A 105 -22.26 -12.51 6.45
C ALA A 105 -23.10 -11.74 5.41
N GLY A 106 -22.67 -11.73 4.15
CA GLY A 106 -23.39 -11.11 3.03
C GLY A 106 -24.41 -12.05 2.39
N ALA A 107 -24.03 -13.32 2.24
CA ALA A 107 -24.87 -14.36 1.65
C ALA A 107 -24.60 -15.74 2.23
N ALA A 108 -25.44 -16.71 1.86
CA ALA A 108 -25.25 -18.11 2.18
C ALA A 108 -25.40 -19.01 0.95
N VAL A 109 -24.53 -20.01 0.83
CA VAL A 109 -24.59 -21.04 -0.21
C VAL A 109 -24.97 -22.37 0.42
N ALA A 110 -26.03 -22.99 -0.09
CA ALA A 110 -26.48 -24.28 0.40
C ALA A 110 -25.45 -25.38 0.09
N THR A 111 -25.08 -26.15 1.10
CA THR A 111 -24.20 -27.33 0.96
C THR A 111 -24.84 -28.57 1.58
N ASP A 112 -24.54 -29.73 0.99
CA ASP A 112 -24.88 -31.04 1.52
C ASP A 112 -23.70 -31.70 2.26
N ASP A 113 -22.50 -31.10 2.18
CA ASP A 113 -21.31 -31.53 2.91
C ASP A 113 -21.32 -30.94 4.35
N PRO A 114 -21.46 -31.79 5.39
CA PRO A 114 -21.46 -31.32 6.77
C PRO A 114 -20.14 -30.68 7.22
N ALA A 115 -19.02 -30.98 6.57
CA ALA A 115 -17.73 -30.39 6.92
C ALA A 115 -17.66 -28.90 6.56
N LEU A 116 -18.41 -28.49 5.54
CA LEU A 116 -18.46 -27.11 5.05
C LEU A 116 -19.47 -26.24 5.80
N ASP A 117 -20.44 -26.80 6.53
CA ASP A 117 -21.43 -26.02 7.26
C ASP A 117 -20.77 -25.00 8.21
N GLY A 118 -21.03 -23.71 8.04
CA GLY A 118 -20.41 -22.62 8.80
C GLY A 118 -18.97 -22.28 8.39
N VAL A 119 -18.50 -22.73 7.23
CA VAL A 119 -17.21 -22.34 6.63
C VAL A 119 -17.44 -21.19 5.64
N VAL A 120 -16.52 -20.23 5.61
CA VAL A 120 -16.49 -19.17 4.60
C VAL A 120 -16.23 -19.80 3.23
N CYS A 121 -17.20 -19.65 2.33
CA CYS A 121 -17.10 -20.08 0.94
C CYS A 121 -16.18 -19.14 0.16
N GLU A 122 -16.47 -17.84 0.22
CA GLU A 122 -15.71 -16.81 -0.47
C GLU A 122 -15.84 -15.45 0.23
N THR A 123 -14.83 -14.61 0.02
CA THR A 123 -14.80 -13.22 0.45
C THR A 123 -15.35 -12.33 -0.66
N GLU A 124 -16.54 -11.77 -0.46
CA GLU A 124 -17.17 -10.85 -1.42
C GLU A 124 -16.53 -9.46 -1.36
N VAL A 125 -16.30 -8.96 -0.14
CA VAL A 125 -15.62 -7.68 0.10
C VAL A 125 -14.44 -7.94 1.03
N THR A 126 -13.25 -7.59 0.56
CA THR A 126 -12.01 -7.73 1.35
C THR A 126 -12.09 -6.89 2.63
N GLY A 127 -11.84 -7.54 3.77
CA GLY A 127 -11.70 -6.88 5.06
C GLY A 127 -10.28 -6.37 5.27
N PHE A 128 -10.07 -5.56 6.31
CA PHE A 128 -8.74 -5.07 6.65
C PHE A 128 -8.55 -5.01 8.17
N ALA A 129 -7.34 -5.36 8.61
CA ALA A 129 -6.88 -5.14 9.98
C ALA A 129 -5.63 -4.27 9.96
N ASP A 130 -5.49 -3.44 10.99
CA ASP A 130 -4.27 -2.74 11.33
C ASP A 130 -3.63 -3.47 12.51
N HIS A 131 -2.60 -4.25 12.21
CA HIS A 131 -2.05 -5.24 13.15
C HIS A 131 -3.20 -6.13 13.66
N ASP A 132 -3.48 -6.10 14.96
CA ASP A 132 -4.54 -6.90 15.59
C ASP A 132 -5.89 -6.17 15.67
N ARG A 133 -5.95 -4.90 15.23
CA ARG A 133 -7.18 -4.10 15.26
C ARG A 133 -7.93 -4.23 13.96
N LEU A 134 -9.11 -4.83 14.00
CA LEU A 134 -10.02 -4.88 12.85
C LEU A 134 -10.44 -3.44 12.45
N LEU A 135 -10.17 -3.07 11.20
CA LEU A 135 -10.61 -1.79 10.63
C LEU A 135 -11.94 -1.94 9.91
N ARG A 136 -12.10 -3.04 9.19
CA ARG A 136 -13.31 -3.39 8.42
C ARG A 136 -13.41 -4.91 8.37
N ALA A 137 -14.54 -5.45 8.82
CA ALA A 137 -14.85 -6.87 8.67
C ALA A 137 -14.92 -7.23 7.17
N PRO A 138 -14.34 -8.37 6.73
CA PRO A 138 -14.65 -8.90 5.40
C PRO A 138 -16.13 -9.26 5.33
N VAL A 139 -16.76 -8.92 4.19
CA VAL A 139 -18.09 -9.44 3.86
C VAL A 139 -17.90 -10.77 3.15
N VAL A 140 -18.55 -11.80 3.65
CA VAL A 140 -18.31 -13.18 3.23
C VAL A 140 -19.61 -13.89 2.89
N THR A 141 -19.49 -14.83 1.96
CA THR A 141 -20.50 -15.86 1.71
C THR A 141 -20.17 -17.09 2.53
N VAL A 142 -21.16 -17.61 3.26
CA VAL A 142 -20.96 -18.75 4.18
C VAL A 142 -21.70 -19.97 3.65
N TYR A 143 -21.08 -21.14 3.72
CA TYR A 143 -21.79 -22.38 3.49
C TYR A 143 -22.80 -22.63 4.61
N ALA A 144 -24.05 -22.88 4.23
CA ALA A 144 -25.11 -23.24 5.16
C ALA A 144 -25.69 -24.60 4.78
N LYS A 145 -25.97 -25.44 5.76
CA LYS A 145 -26.69 -26.70 5.52
C LYS A 145 -27.99 -26.45 4.76
N ARG A 146 -28.24 -27.23 3.72
CA ARG A 146 -29.52 -27.21 3.00
C ARG A 146 -30.67 -27.54 3.97
N VAL A 147 -31.59 -26.60 4.15
CA VAL A 147 -32.85 -26.86 4.86
C VAL A 147 -33.83 -27.39 3.81
N LEU A 148 -34.28 -28.63 3.99
CA LEU A 148 -35.31 -29.27 3.18
C LEU A 148 -36.70 -28.80 3.60
#